data_AF-A0A7X9GQI5-F1
#
_entry.id   AF-A0A7X9GQI5-F1
#
_cell.length_a   1.000
_cell.length_b   1.000
_cell.length_c   1.000
_cell.angle_alpha   90.00
_cell.angle_beta   90.00
_cell.angle_gamma   90.00
#
_symmetry.space_group_name_H-M   'P 1'
#
loop_
_entity.id
_entity.type
_entity.pdbx_description
1 polymer ?
#
loop_
_entity_poly.entity_id
_entity_poly.type
_entity_poly.pdbx_seq_one_letter_code
_entity_poly.pdbx_strand_id
1 'polypeptide(L)' 'PDGISLDPFMGSGTHALVCKKLNRNYIGFEISKEYCDIAEKRLRL' A
#
# COMPACT_ATOMS: atom_id res chain seq x y z
N PRO A 1 -3.52 -5.11 -17.67
CA PRO A 1 -2.30 -5.67 -17.07
C PRO A 1 -2.65 -6.40 -15.78
N ASP A 2 -2.48 -7.72 -15.75
CA ASP A 2 -3.13 -8.62 -14.77
C ASP A 2 -2.22 -9.01 -13.60
N GLY A 3 -1.07 -8.33 -13.45
CA GLY A 3 -0.11 -8.58 -12.38
C GLY A 3 -0.46 -7.90 -11.05
N ILE A 4 0.22 -8.34 -9.99
CA ILE A 4 0.11 -7.77 -8.64
C ILE A 4 1.43 -7.09 -8.29
N SER A 5 1.38 -5.83 -7.87
CA SER A 5 2.58 -5.11 -7.42
C SER A 5 2.86 -5.38 -5.95
N LEU A 6 4.07 -5.85 -5.62
CA LEU A 6 4.47 -6.19 -4.26
C LEU A 6 5.42 -5.12 -3.69
N ASP A 7 5.14 -4.67 -2.47
CA ASP A 7 6.04 -3.83 -1.67
C ASP A 7 6.25 -4.43 -0.28
N PRO A 8 7.39 -5.08 0.01
CA PRO A 8 7.65 -5.70 1.30
C PRO A 8 7.99 -4.71 2.43
N PHE A 9 8.21 -3.42 2.12
CA PHE A 9 8.58 -2.37 3.08
C PHE A 9 7.75 -1.11 2.82
N MET A 10 6.45 -1.27 3.00
CA MET A 10 5.43 -0.35 2.53
C MET A 10 5.47 1.03 3.20
N GLY A 11 6.06 1.13 4.40
CA GLY A 11 6.12 2.35 5.19
C GLY A 11 4.75 3.01 5.27
N SER A 12 4.68 4.29 4.91
CA SER A 12 3.44 5.07 4.95
C SER A 12 2.41 4.77 3.85
N GLY A 13 2.58 3.73 3.04
CA GLY A 13 1.57 3.25 2.08
C GLY A 13 1.50 3.97 0.74
N THR A 14 2.51 4.77 0.37
CA THR A 14 2.50 5.55 -0.89
C THR A 14 2.38 4.66 -2.13
N HIS A 15 3.10 3.54 -2.16
CA HIS A 15 3.04 2.55 -3.25
C HIS A 15 1.61 2.05 -3.50
N ALA A 16 0.93 1.58 -2.46
CA ALA A 16 -0.46 1.14 -2.55
C ALA A 16 -1.45 2.24 -2.91
N LEU A 17 -1.23 3.47 -2.41
CA LEU A 17 -2.08 4.60 -2.74
C LEU A 17 -2.04 4.89 -4.25
N VAL A 18 -0.85 4.83 -4.86
CA VAL A 18 -0.69 4.98 -6.31
C VAL A 18 -1.31 3.80 -7.05
N CYS A 19 -1.11 2.56 -6.58
CA CYS A 19 -1.75 1.39 -7.18
C CYS A 19 -3.29 1.50 -7.16
N LYS A 20 -3.87 1.92 -6.03
CA LYS A 20 -5.31 2.18 -5.88
C LYS A 20 -5.80 3.23 -6.89
N LYS A 21 -5.10 4.37 -7.01
CA LYS A 21 -5.44 5.44 -7.97
C LYS A 21 -5.37 5.00 -9.43
N LEU A 22 -4.46 4.08 -9.75
CA LEU A 22 -4.27 3.54 -11.10
C LEU A 22 -5.10 2.28 -11.37
N ASN A 23 -6.00 1.90 -10.45
CA ASN A 23 -6.80 0.67 -10.52
C ASN A 23 -5.92 -0.59 -10.75
N ARG A 24 -4.82 -0.69 -10.00
CA ARG A 24 -3.87 -1.82 -10.04
C ARG A 24 -3.94 -2.60 -8.73
N ASN A 25 -3.83 -3.92 -8.84
CA ASN A 25 -3.72 -4.81 -7.69
C ASN A 25 -2.35 -4.67 -7.01
N TYR A 26 -2.33 -4.73 -5.68
CA TYR A 26 -1.10 -4.64 -4.89
C TYR A 26 -1.16 -5.51 -3.62
N ILE A 27 0.02 -5.86 -3.10
CA ILE A 27 0.23 -6.47 -1.79
C ILE A 27 1.36 -5.70 -1.11
N GLY A 28 1.20 -5.35 0.16
CA GLY A 28 2.19 -4.62 0.92
C GLY A 28 2.38 -5.19 2.32
N PHE A 29 3.62 -5.14 2.82
CA PHE A 29 3.97 -5.51 4.20
C PHE A 29 4.72 -4.36 4.87
N GLU A 30 4.50 -4.20 6.17
CA GLU A 30 5.23 -3.27 7.01
C GLU A 30 5.26 -3.82 8.44
N ILE A 31 6.40 -3.72 9.11
CA ILE A 31 6.60 -4.27 10.46
C ILE A 31 6.21 -3.25 11.54
N SER A 32 6.38 -1.97 11.24
CA SER A 32 6.00 -0.90 12.16
C SER A 32 4.49 -0.71 12.17
N LYS A 33 3.88 -1.00 13.33
CA LYS A 33 2.45 -0.78 13.54
C LYS A 33 2.05 0.68 13.29
N GLU A 34 2.89 1.65 13.66
CA GLU A 34 2.63 3.07 13.41
C GLU A 34 2.51 3.34 11.90
N TYR A 35 3.41 2.79 11.08
CA TYR A 35 3.35 2.94 9.64
C TYR A 35 2.15 2.20 9.03
N CYS A 36 1.78 1.03 9.55
CA CYS A 36 0.55 0.34 9.17
C CYS A 36 -0.69 1.20 9.43
N ASP A 37 -0.81 1.81 10.62
CA ASP A 37 -1.96 2.67 10.98
C ASP A 37 -2.04 3.90 10.06
N ILE A 38 -0.89 4.50 9.70
CA ILE A 38 -0.80 5.61 8.74
C ILE A 38 -1.22 5.17 7.33
N ALA A 39 -0.72 4.02 6.86
CA ALA A 39 -1.03 3.47 5.55
C ALA A 39 -2.52 3.14 5.43
N GLU A 40 -3.12 2.49 6.44
CA GLU A 40 -4.56 2.18 6.47
C GLU A 40 -5.41 3.45 6.38
N LYS A 41 -5.08 4.49 7.16
CA LYS A 41 -5.81 5.76 7.12
C LYS A 41 -5.76 6.39 5.72
N ARG A 42 -4.61 6.32 5.03
CA ARG A 42 -4.45 6.83 3.66
C ARG A 42 -5.20 6.01 2.62
N LEU A 43 -5.27 4.69 2.80
CA LEU A 43 -5.93 3.77 1.85
C LEU A 43 -7.44 3.71 2.01
N ARG A 44 -8.01 4.14 3.15
CA ARG A 44 -9.47 4.24 3.37
C ARG A 44 -10.10 5.50 2.76
N LEU A 45 -9.29 6.51 2.43
CA LEU A 45 -9.70 7.69 1.63
C LEU A 45 -9.90 7.32 0.15
#